data_AF-A0A2N2Y6G1-F1
#
_entry.id   AF-A0A2N2Y6G1-F1
#
_cell.length_a   1.000
_cell.length_b   1.000
_cell.length_c   1.000
_cell.angle_alpha   90.00
_cell.angle_beta   90.00
_cell.angle_gamma   90.00
#
_symmetry.space_group_name_H-M   'P 1'
#
loop_
_entity.id
_entity.type
_entity.pdbx_description
1 polymer ?
#
loop_
_entity_poly.entity_id
_entity_poly.type
_entity_poly.pdbx_seq_one_letter_code
_entity_poly.pdbx_strand_id
1 'polypeptide(L)'
;MKKPSTELFDLIQVLDPQEKAFITRRMNMNEKESISKKIFLELSNQKVYKETDLLKISSINKKNIKHCKQTLTNSILKSLEVYYADATLEASLNKTLSKIKILRGKKLLTKALKLIKPALKKAENYGFFLIHIQLLAELQFITLENDDIEGFESLRIENSLIYKELIKNYNRFHKNEETISILKKMSLKDGWYPKNQKHSIVHSVYEKNIPIQKTTSKRIILQEMTITYFCLLLMNNYKNSEIAFENFYTFYESLVYKIESPEDYLFHINTGITICVFTHNRVLFDKLCISLNNFFTHLKNKDKKKSVLTNYYAAKNNEIAFLTHHKEFEEAKIRSENLQIQFKTLSIKPSVRKIFWANLCQVYICCKEPSKALKAFNTIKNNSEFTNIRIDIDPGTNILGMAIFYEMNLFDNLESLLRSVDRNSSKKEECKIYKELIIFFKLLISNPNETKLKLIFKNIYSKMEDINQRHPDSLFFLENTLIKVWIEHKLSDFKPNKKQTLKGTS
;
A
#
# COMPACT_ATOMS: atom_id res chain seq x y z
N MET A 1 -4.82 -42.23 4.87
CA MET A 1 -3.58 -41.91 4.11
C MET A 1 -3.17 -40.47 4.42
N LYS A 2 -1.96 -40.20 4.92
CA LYS A 2 -1.46 -38.83 5.08
C LYS A 2 -1.33 -38.18 3.71
N LYS A 3 -1.90 -36.98 3.51
CA LYS A 3 -1.71 -36.21 2.29
C LYS A 3 -0.21 -35.99 2.05
N PRO A 4 0.31 -36.25 0.85
CA PRO A 4 1.70 -35.94 0.52
C PRO A 4 1.94 -34.43 0.63
N SER A 5 3.07 -34.02 1.21
CA SER A 5 3.43 -32.60 1.36
C SER A 5 3.67 -31.97 -0.02
N THR A 6 3.02 -30.83 -0.27
CA THR A 6 3.12 -30.02 -1.50
C THR A 6 4.17 -28.91 -1.38
N GLU A 7 4.81 -28.73 -0.22
CA GLU A 7 5.65 -27.57 0.08
C GLU A 7 6.77 -27.32 -0.96
N LEU A 8 7.43 -28.38 -1.42
CA LEU A 8 8.47 -28.25 -2.46
C LEU A 8 7.88 -27.83 -3.81
N PHE A 9 6.72 -28.36 -4.16
CA PHE A 9 6.02 -27.98 -5.39
C PHE A 9 5.60 -26.51 -5.32
N ASP A 10 5.00 -26.11 -4.21
CA ASP A 10 4.58 -24.73 -3.96
C ASP A 10 5.79 -23.77 -4.03
N LEU A 11 6.93 -24.14 -3.44
CA LEU A 11 8.18 -23.39 -3.54
C LEU A 11 8.62 -23.23 -5.01
N ILE A 12 8.69 -24.32 -5.77
CA ILE A 12 9.15 -24.30 -7.18
C ILE A 12 8.22 -23.46 -8.06
N GLN A 13 6.91 -23.48 -7.79
CA GLN A 13 5.93 -22.73 -8.58
C GLN A 13 6.00 -21.22 -8.32
N VAL A 14 6.44 -20.80 -7.13
CA VAL A 14 6.64 -19.37 -6.82
C VAL A 14 7.91 -18.80 -7.45
N LEU A 15 8.86 -19.63 -7.85
CA LEU A 15 10.11 -19.18 -8.47
C LEU A 15 9.87 -18.48 -9.82
N ASP A 16 10.51 -17.33 -10.00
CA ASP A 16 10.51 -16.60 -11.26
C ASP A 16 11.40 -17.29 -12.33
N PRO A 17 11.23 -16.97 -13.62
CA PRO A 17 12.02 -17.60 -14.69
C PRO A 17 13.54 -17.41 -14.54
N GLN A 18 14.00 -16.29 -13.98
CA GLN A 18 15.43 -16.01 -13.76
C GLN A 18 15.97 -16.84 -12.60
N GLU A 19 15.22 -16.99 -11.50
CA GLU A 19 15.54 -17.87 -10.39
C GLU A 19 15.64 -19.32 -10.86
N LYS A 20 14.64 -19.80 -11.62
CA LYS A 20 14.65 -21.15 -12.19
C LYS A 20 15.86 -21.37 -13.10
N ALA A 21 16.18 -20.40 -13.95
CA ALA A 21 17.36 -20.45 -14.82
C ALA A 21 18.67 -20.47 -14.01
N PHE A 22 18.79 -19.65 -12.97
CA PHE A 22 19.95 -19.61 -12.10
C PHE A 22 20.15 -20.92 -11.34
N ILE A 23 19.09 -21.46 -10.73
CA ILE A 23 19.10 -22.74 -10.02
C ILE A 23 19.51 -23.87 -10.98
N THR A 24 18.92 -23.90 -12.18
CA THR A 24 19.24 -24.91 -13.21
C THR A 24 20.71 -24.85 -13.61
N ARG A 25 21.26 -23.66 -13.86
CA ARG A 25 22.69 -23.49 -14.17
C ARG A 25 23.57 -23.98 -13.03
N ARG A 26 23.24 -23.64 -11.79
CA ARG A 26 24.02 -24.05 -10.62
C ARG A 26 23.96 -25.56 -10.38
N MET A 27 22.82 -26.19 -10.65
CA MET A 27 22.68 -27.65 -10.62
C MET A 27 23.43 -28.36 -11.75
N ASN A 28 23.71 -27.67 -12.87
CA ASN A 28 24.52 -28.20 -13.97
C ASN A 28 26.03 -28.15 -13.69
N MET A 29 26.49 -27.27 -12.79
CA MET A 29 27.92 -27.12 -12.44
C MET A 29 28.44 -28.24 -11.53
N ASN A 30 27.55 -28.91 -10.79
CA ASN A 30 27.89 -30.07 -9.97
C ASN A 30 27.49 -31.33 -10.78
N GLU A 31 28.46 -32.11 -11.26
CA GLU A 31 28.40 -33.20 -12.27
C GLU A 31 27.17 -34.13 -12.33
N LYS A 32 26.99 -34.74 -13.53
CA LYS A 32 26.03 -35.80 -13.98
C LYS A 32 24.59 -35.68 -13.46
N GLU A 33 23.67 -35.36 -14.36
CA GLU A 33 22.19 -35.49 -14.27
C GLU A 33 21.63 -35.89 -12.89
N SER A 34 21.81 -35.01 -11.90
CA SER A 34 21.48 -35.35 -10.51
C SER A 34 19.99 -35.62 -10.36
N ILE A 35 19.61 -36.56 -9.49
CA ILE A 35 18.20 -36.88 -9.19
C ILE A 35 17.43 -35.60 -8.82
N SER A 36 18.07 -34.69 -8.08
CA SER A 36 17.52 -33.36 -7.74
C SER A 36 17.15 -32.54 -8.98
N LYS A 37 17.98 -32.53 -10.03
CA LYS A 37 17.69 -31.83 -11.28
C LYS A 37 16.45 -32.42 -11.98
N LYS A 38 16.36 -33.75 -12.05
CA LYS A 38 15.22 -34.44 -12.67
C LYS A 38 13.91 -34.11 -11.95
N ILE A 39 13.92 -34.16 -10.62
CA ILE A 39 12.76 -33.78 -9.78
C ILE A 39 12.40 -32.30 -10.00
N PHE A 40 13.39 -31.40 -10.04
CA PHE A 40 13.15 -29.97 -10.22
C PHE A 40 12.47 -29.66 -11.56
N LEU A 41 12.96 -30.25 -12.66
CA LEU A 41 12.38 -30.07 -13.99
C LEU A 41 10.95 -30.64 -14.06
N GLU A 42 10.74 -31.83 -13.51
CA GLU A 42 9.43 -32.48 -13.47
C GLU A 42 8.41 -31.61 -12.69
N LEU A 43 8.75 -31.18 -11.48
CA LEU A 43 7.87 -30.32 -10.67
C LEU A 43 7.66 -28.93 -11.27
N SER A 44 8.66 -28.38 -11.99
CA SER A 44 8.53 -27.08 -12.65
C SER A 44 7.52 -27.11 -13.78
N ASN A 45 7.36 -28.25 -14.46
CA ASN A 45 6.45 -28.43 -15.59
C ASN A 45 5.02 -28.80 -15.16
N GLN A 46 4.84 -29.29 -13.92
CA GLN A 46 3.53 -29.65 -13.41
C GLN A 46 2.67 -28.42 -13.08
N LYS A 47 1.43 -28.39 -13.58
CA LYS A 47 0.41 -27.39 -13.17
C LYS A 47 -0.26 -27.74 -11.85
N VAL A 48 -0.35 -29.02 -11.53
CA VAL A 48 -0.93 -29.56 -10.30
C VAL A 48 0.01 -30.63 -9.79
N TYR A 49 0.28 -30.62 -8.50
CA TYR A 49 1.19 -31.56 -7.87
C TYR A 49 0.76 -33.02 -8.07
N LYS A 50 1.63 -33.83 -8.69
CA LYS A 50 1.42 -35.27 -8.91
C LYS A 50 2.64 -36.07 -8.47
N GLU A 51 2.55 -36.69 -7.28
CA GLU A 51 3.64 -37.50 -6.73
C GLU A 51 3.94 -38.76 -7.57
N THR A 52 2.93 -39.31 -8.26
CA THR A 52 3.08 -40.48 -9.13
C THR A 52 4.06 -40.23 -10.28
N ASP A 53 4.16 -38.99 -10.76
CA ASP A 53 5.06 -38.64 -11.84
C ASP A 53 6.53 -38.58 -11.35
N LEU A 54 6.76 -38.22 -10.09
CA LEU A 54 8.09 -38.29 -9.48
C LEU A 54 8.59 -39.74 -9.34
N LEU A 55 7.69 -40.68 -9.10
CA LEU A 55 8.05 -42.11 -9.01
C LEU A 55 8.43 -42.72 -10.36
N LYS A 56 8.20 -42.01 -11.49
CA LYS A 56 8.66 -42.43 -12.82
C LYS A 56 10.14 -42.12 -13.07
N ILE A 57 10.74 -41.26 -12.26
CA ILE A 57 12.17 -40.92 -12.37
C ILE A 57 12.98 -42.12 -11.87
N SER A 58 13.84 -42.67 -12.73
CA SER A 58 14.76 -43.75 -12.39
C SER A 58 15.52 -43.40 -11.11
N SER A 59 15.62 -44.35 -10.18
CA SER A 59 16.24 -44.20 -8.85
C SER A 59 15.38 -43.52 -7.77
N ILE A 60 14.14 -43.13 -8.04
CA ILE A 60 13.17 -42.69 -7.01
C ILE A 60 12.19 -43.81 -6.69
N ASN A 61 11.93 -44.05 -5.40
CA ASN A 61 10.94 -44.99 -4.89
C ASN A 61 10.23 -44.41 -3.66
N LYS A 62 9.17 -45.10 -3.20
CA LYS A 62 8.38 -44.65 -2.03
C LYS A 62 9.21 -44.47 -0.76
N LYS A 63 10.35 -45.15 -0.61
CA LYS A 63 11.21 -45.06 0.58
C LYS A 63 12.13 -43.84 0.54
N ASN A 64 12.67 -43.48 -0.64
CA ASN A 64 13.67 -42.40 -0.76
C ASN A 64 13.10 -41.05 -1.24
N ILE A 65 11.87 -41.01 -1.78
CA ILE A 65 11.28 -39.79 -2.34
C ILE A 65 11.27 -38.62 -1.35
N LYS A 66 11.01 -38.89 -0.06
CA LYS A 66 11.07 -37.88 1.00
C LYS A 66 12.47 -37.28 1.13
N HIS A 67 13.49 -38.12 1.14
CA HIS A 67 14.89 -37.69 1.22
C HIS A 67 15.28 -36.89 -0.03
N CYS A 68 14.96 -37.38 -1.24
CA CYS A 68 15.26 -36.68 -2.48
C CYS A 68 14.59 -35.30 -2.55
N LYS A 69 13.33 -35.18 -2.12
CA LYS A 69 12.65 -33.88 -2.00
C LYS A 69 13.37 -32.96 -1.03
N GLN A 70 13.75 -33.45 0.16
CA GLN A 70 14.48 -32.66 1.15
C GLN A 70 15.86 -32.20 0.63
N THR A 71 16.60 -33.08 -0.06
CA THR A 71 17.86 -32.73 -0.72
C THR A 71 17.65 -31.63 -1.76
N LEU A 72 16.62 -31.77 -2.61
CA LEU A 72 16.29 -30.74 -3.61
C LEU A 72 15.89 -29.41 -2.94
N THR A 73 15.05 -29.43 -1.92
CA THR A 73 14.70 -28.22 -1.15
C THR A 73 15.97 -27.52 -0.66
N ASN A 74 16.89 -28.25 -0.04
CA ASN A 74 18.15 -27.69 0.44
C ASN A 74 19.03 -27.13 -0.69
N SER A 75 19.09 -27.80 -1.84
CA SER A 75 19.82 -27.32 -3.02
C SER A 75 19.20 -26.05 -3.61
N ILE A 76 17.88 -25.96 -3.67
CA ILE A 76 17.16 -24.76 -4.10
C ILE A 76 17.45 -23.61 -3.14
N LEU A 77 17.28 -23.82 -1.83
CA LEU A 77 17.52 -22.78 -0.81
C LEU A 77 18.96 -22.26 -0.84
N LYS A 78 19.97 -23.14 -0.94
CA LYS A 78 21.39 -22.74 -1.11
C LYS A 78 21.63 -21.95 -2.39
N SER A 79 20.90 -22.25 -3.46
CA SER A 79 21.01 -21.53 -4.72
C SER A 79 20.39 -20.13 -4.58
N LEU A 80 19.23 -20.03 -3.96
CA LEU A 80 18.56 -18.75 -3.67
C LEU A 80 19.40 -17.88 -2.73
N GLU A 81 20.03 -18.46 -1.71
CA GLU A 81 20.94 -17.75 -0.80
C GLU A 81 22.06 -17.05 -1.58
N VAL A 82 22.68 -17.74 -2.55
CA VAL A 82 23.72 -17.13 -3.41
C VAL A 82 23.12 -16.12 -4.38
N TYR A 83 21.96 -16.41 -4.97
CA TYR A 83 21.29 -15.51 -5.89
C TYR A 83 20.93 -14.16 -5.25
N TYR A 84 20.51 -14.19 -3.98
CA TYR A 84 20.08 -13.01 -3.21
C TYR A 84 21.19 -12.40 -2.35
N ALA A 85 22.40 -12.95 -2.35
CA ALA A 85 23.48 -12.54 -1.43
C ALA A 85 23.91 -11.07 -1.54
N ASP A 86 23.66 -10.43 -2.69
CA ASP A 86 23.95 -9.01 -2.92
C ASP A 86 22.70 -8.22 -3.35
N ALA A 87 21.50 -8.78 -3.12
CA ALA A 87 20.23 -8.15 -3.54
C ALA A 87 19.84 -6.95 -2.68
N THR A 88 20.24 -6.94 -1.41
CA THR A 88 20.02 -5.83 -0.47
C THR A 88 21.31 -5.53 0.28
N LEU A 89 21.45 -4.33 0.83
CA LEU A 89 22.58 -3.98 1.68
C LEU A 89 22.68 -4.91 2.90
N GLU A 90 21.54 -5.32 3.46
CA GLU A 90 21.48 -6.29 4.56
C GLU A 90 22.06 -7.65 4.16
N ALA A 91 21.65 -8.19 3.00
CA ALA A 91 22.18 -9.44 2.47
C ALA A 91 23.69 -9.35 2.23
N SER A 92 24.15 -8.23 1.65
CA SER A 92 25.56 -7.98 1.41
C SER A 92 26.37 -7.89 2.71
N LEU A 93 25.81 -7.27 3.76
CA LEU A 93 26.42 -7.22 5.09
C LEU A 93 26.46 -8.60 5.76
N ASN A 94 25.39 -9.39 5.72
CA ASN A 94 25.36 -10.75 6.24
C ASN A 94 26.36 -11.68 5.52
N LYS A 95 26.47 -11.54 4.20
CA LYS A 95 27.49 -12.21 3.39
C LYS A 95 28.90 -11.81 3.82
N THR A 96 29.13 -10.51 4.07
CA THR A 96 30.42 -9.98 4.55
C THR A 96 30.76 -10.51 5.94
N LEU A 97 29.80 -10.51 6.87
CA LEU A 97 29.95 -11.07 8.20
C LEU A 97 30.30 -12.56 8.16
N SER A 98 29.64 -13.32 7.28
CA SER A 98 29.95 -14.75 7.09
C SER A 98 31.38 -14.95 6.57
N LYS A 99 31.85 -14.12 5.63
CA LYS A 99 33.25 -14.12 5.17
C LYS A 99 34.22 -13.81 6.31
N ILE A 100 33.91 -12.82 7.16
CA ILE A 100 34.74 -12.45 8.32
C ILE A 100 34.90 -13.64 9.26
N LYS A 101 33.80 -14.30 9.63
CA LYS A 101 33.81 -15.50 10.50
C LYS A 101 34.64 -16.64 9.91
N ILE A 102 34.51 -16.89 8.61
CA ILE A 102 35.31 -17.90 7.91
C ILE A 102 36.80 -17.56 7.96
N LEU A 103 37.17 -16.30 7.66
CA LEU A 103 38.57 -15.86 7.68
C LEU A 103 39.18 -15.95 9.09
N ARG A 104 38.42 -15.57 10.13
CA ARG A 104 38.84 -15.73 11.53
C ARG A 104 39.07 -17.21 11.87
N GLY A 105 38.12 -18.09 11.55
CA GLY A 105 38.25 -19.53 11.75
C GLY A 105 39.42 -20.16 10.99
N LYS A 106 39.89 -19.52 9.91
CA LYS A 106 41.08 -19.90 9.15
C LYS A 106 42.35 -19.16 9.58
N LYS A 107 42.31 -18.40 10.67
CA LYS A 107 43.43 -17.60 11.21
C LYS A 107 43.97 -16.54 10.24
N LEU A 108 43.16 -16.09 9.28
CA LEU A 108 43.50 -15.02 8.32
C LEU A 108 43.05 -13.65 8.86
N LEU A 109 43.55 -13.27 10.05
CA LEU A 109 43.04 -12.15 10.86
C LEU A 109 43.16 -10.79 10.17
N THR A 110 44.30 -10.48 9.53
CA THR A 110 44.50 -9.20 8.82
C THR A 110 43.49 -9.00 7.68
N LYS A 111 43.12 -10.07 6.98
CA LYS A 111 42.10 -10.02 5.92
C LYS A 111 40.70 -9.80 6.51
N ALA A 112 40.41 -10.43 7.65
CA ALA A 112 39.16 -10.23 8.38
C ALA A 112 39.02 -8.76 8.88
N LEU A 113 40.08 -8.19 9.46
CA LEU A 113 40.12 -6.79 9.91
C LEU A 113 39.88 -5.78 8.77
N LYS A 114 40.39 -6.04 7.57
CA LYS A 114 40.14 -5.18 6.39
C LYS A 114 38.66 -5.17 5.97
N LEU A 115 37.93 -6.26 6.19
CA LEU A 115 36.50 -6.35 5.86
C LEU A 115 35.61 -5.78 6.97
N ILE A 116 36.00 -5.89 8.23
CA ILE A 116 35.14 -5.53 9.37
C ILE A 116 34.94 -4.03 9.53
N LYS A 117 35.99 -3.22 9.36
CA LYS A 117 35.93 -1.75 9.49
C LYS A 117 34.90 -1.10 8.53
N PRO A 118 34.92 -1.36 7.21
CA PRO A 118 33.91 -0.80 6.31
C PRO A 118 32.52 -1.39 6.54
N ALA A 119 32.41 -2.64 7.00
CA ALA A 119 31.14 -3.25 7.35
C ALA A 119 30.49 -2.59 8.57
N LEU A 120 31.26 -2.27 9.62
CA LEU A 120 30.80 -1.54 10.80
C LEU A 120 30.24 -0.17 10.42
N LYS A 121 31.00 0.64 9.68
CA LYS A 121 30.55 1.96 9.21
C LYS A 121 29.27 1.89 8.38
N LYS A 122 29.15 0.85 7.52
CA LYS A 122 27.90 0.61 6.78
C LYS A 122 26.76 0.24 7.72
N ALA A 123 26.95 -0.72 8.63
CA ALA A 123 25.92 -1.16 9.56
C ALA A 123 25.41 -0.01 10.44
N GLU A 124 26.31 0.85 10.91
CA GLU A 124 26.00 2.05 11.69
C GLU A 124 25.18 3.07 10.89
N ASN A 125 25.72 3.56 9.76
CA ASN A 125 25.09 4.60 8.93
C ASN A 125 23.66 4.26 8.50
N TYR A 126 23.41 2.95 8.34
CA TYR A 126 22.19 2.43 7.79
C TYR A 126 21.28 1.82 8.86
N GLY A 127 21.72 1.71 10.12
CA GLY A 127 20.88 1.25 11.23
C GLY A 127 20.64 -0.27 11.25
N PHE A 128 21.62 -1.08 10.85
CA PHE A 128 21.55 -2.54 10.95
C PHE A 128 22.03 -3.03 12.32
N PHE A 129 21.24 -2.76 13.37
CA PHE A 129 21.68 -2.90 14.77
C PHE A 129 22.20 -4.29 15.14
N LEU A 130 21.48 -5.37 14.78
CA LEU A 130 21.92 -6.74 15.12
C LEU A 130 23.21 -7.14 14.40
N ILE A 131 23.33 -6.79 13.12
CA ILE A 131 24.55 -7.04 12.34
C ILE A 131 25.70 -6.23 12.93
N HIS A 132 25.44 -4.98 13.35
CA HIS A 132 26.44 -4.13 14.00
C HIS A 132 26.95 -4.79 15.30
N ILE A 133 26.05 -5.26 16.17
CA ILE A 133 26.42 -5.99 17.40
C ILE A 133 27.29 -7.20 17.06
N GLN A 134 26.91 -7.99 16.05
CA GLN A 134 27.69 -9.16 15.64
C GLN A 134 29.07 -8.78 15.09
N LEU A 135 29.18 -7.69 14.32
CA LEU A 135 30.46 -7.21 13.81
C LEU A 135 31.38 -6.70 14.93
N LEU A 136 30.84 -6.02 15.96
CA LEU A 136 31.64 -5.58 17.11
C LEU A 136 32.16 -6.78 17.93
N ALA A 137 31.33 -7.80 18.12
CA ALA A 137 31.75 -9.04 18.77
C ALA A 137 32.84 -9.75 17.97
N GLU A 138 32.69 -9.84 16.64
CA GLU A 138 33.71 -10.41 15.77
C GLU A 138 35.01 -9.61 15.80
N LEU A 139 34.95 -8.27 15.89
CA LEU A 139 36.14 -7.43 16.04
C LEU A 139 36.88 -7.76 17.34
N GLN A 140 36.16 -7.86 18.46
CA GLN A 140 36.75 -8.24 19.75
C GLN A 140 37.47 -9.59 19.69
N PHE A 141 36.82 -10.61 19.10
CA PHE A 141 37.44 -11.93 18.94
C PHE A 141 38.69 -11.87 18.05
N ILE A 142 38.65 -11.13 16.94
CA ILE A 142 39.81 -11.00 16.06
C ILE A 142 40.96 -10.29 16.76
N THR A 143 40.70 -9.25 17.53
CA THR A 143 41.73 -8.51 18.30
C THR A 143 42.37 -9.42 19.35
N LEU A 144 41.57 -10.17 20.11
CA LEU A 144 42.08 -11.13 21.09
C LEU A 144 42.90 -12.26 20.45
N GLU A 145 42.42 -12.83 19.34
CA GLU A 145 43.14 -13.88 18.60
C GLU A 145 44.41 -13.37 17.90
N ASN A 146 44.60 -12.05 17.82
CA ASN A 146 45.79 -11.40 17.28
C ASN A 146 46.78 -10.98 18.39
N ASP A 147 46.61 -11.54 19.60
CA ASP A 147 47.41 -11.30 20.81
C ASP A 147 47.45 -9.83 21.27
N ASP A 148 46.48 -9.02 20.86
CA ASP A 148 46.32 -7.61 21.28
C ASP A 148 45.38 -7.51 22.49
N ILE A 149 45.91 -7.83 23.68
CA ILE A 149 45.13 -7.87 24.93
C ILE A 149 44.67 -6.45 25.34
N GLU A 150 45.54 -5.45 25.19
CA GLU A 150 45.20 -4.06 25.52
C GLU A 150 44.10 -3.52 24.60
N GLY A 151 44.21 -3.76 23.30
CA GLY A 151 43.18 -3.40 22.33
C GLY A 151 41.86 -4.14 22.58
N PHE A 152 41.92 -5.41 23.00
CA PHE A 152 40.73 -6.16 23.39
C PHE A 152 40.02 -5.54 24.59
N GLU A 153 40.73 -5.21 25.68
CA GLU A 153 40.14 -4.60 26.86
C GLU A 153 39.58 -3.20 26.58
N SER A 154 40.29 -2.41 25.78
CA SER A 154 39.81 -1.11 25.32
C SER A 154 38.49 -1.23 24.55
N LEU A 155 38.44 -2.13 23.54
CA LEU A 155 37.23 -2.42 22.77
C LEU A 155 36.10 -3.01 23.63
N ARG A 156 36.42 -3.79 24.67
CA ARG A 156 35.42 -4.35 25.59
C ARG A 156 34.68 -3.25 26.33
N ILE A 157 35.41 -2.27 26.85
CA ILE A 157 34.85 -1.12 27.58
C ILE A 157 34.04 -0.25 26.62
N GLU A 158 34.63 0.14 25.48
CA GLU A 158 33.99 0.97 24.46
C GLU A 158 32.69 0.33 23.95
N ASN A 159 32.75 -0.94 23.55
CA ASN A 159 31.60 -1.64 23.02
C ASN A 159 30.49 -1.82 24.06
N SER A 160 30.79 -1.85 25.37
CA SER A 160 29.72 -1.98 26.38
C SER A 160 28.72 -0.83 26.34
N LEU A 161 29.18 0.40 26.06
CA LEU A 161 28.32 1.58 25.90
C LEU A 161 27.59 1.53 24.56
N ILE A 162 28.30 1.19 23.49
CA ILE A 162 27.74 1.06 22.15
C ILE A 162 26.63 0.00 22.12
N TYR A 163 26.83 -1.16 22.76
CA TYR A 163 25.82 -2.22 22.83
C TYR A 163 24.54 -1.76 23.51
N LYS A 164 24.63 -1.00 24.61
CA LYS A 164 23.45 -0.44 25.29
C LYS A 164 22.65 0.47 24.36
N GLU A 165 23.35 1.33 23.60
CA GLU A 165 22.70 2.22 22.64
C GLU A 165 22.10 1.45 21.46
N LEU A 166 22.83 0.47 20.89
CA LEU A 166 22.35 -0.36 19.79
C LEU A 166 21.10 -1.16 20.18
N ILE A 167 21.06 -1.74 21.39
CA ILE A 167 19.88 -2.47 21.91
C ILE A 167 18.70 -1.51 22.09
N LYS A 168 18.93 -0.32 22.65
CA LYS A 168 17.88 0.71 22.78
C LYS A 168 17.31 1.11 21.42
N ASN A 169 18.19 1.36 20.44
CA ASN A 169 17.79 1.73 19.09
C ASN A 169 17.09 0.58 18.34
N TYR A 170 17.53 -0.66 18.54
CA TYR A 170 16.85 -1.85 18.01
C TYR A 170 15.43 -1.99 18.55
N ASN A 171 15.24 -1.85 19.86
CA ASN A 171 13.91 -1.90 20.48
C ASN A 171 13.00 -0.76 19.96
N ARG A 172 13.56 0.46 19.82
CA ARG A 172 12.85 1.60 19.22
C ARG A 172 12.44 1.33 17.78
N PHE A 173 13.35 0.81 16.95
CA PHE A 173 13.07 0.44 15.56
C PHE A 173 11.92 -0.58 15.45
N HIS A 174 11.94 -1.63 16.28
CA HIS A 174 10.87 -2.64 16.29
C HIS A 174 9.53 -2.09 16.75
N LYS A 175 9.52 -1.27 17.81
CA LYS A 175 8.31 -0.60 18.27
C LYS A 175 7.72 0.32 17.20
N ASN A 176 8.57 1.01 16.45
CA ASN A 176 8.15 1.87 15.35
C ASN A 176 7.57 1.05 14.18
N GLU A 177 8.19 -0.06 13.78
CA GLU A 177 7.62 -1.00 12.78
C GLU A 177 6.23 -1.50 13.19
N GLU A 178 6.08 -1.91 14.45
CA GLU A 178 4.80 -2.36 14.99
C GLU A 178 3.75 -1.24 14.91
N THR A 179 4.13 -0.04 15.33
CA THR A 179 3.28 1.16 15.27
C THR A 179 2.84 1.44 13.83
N ILE A 180 3.76 1.47 12.87
CA ILE A 180 3.46 1.66 11.45
C ILE A 180 2.50 0.57 10.94
N SER A 181 2.73 -0.69 11.31
CA SER A 181 1.85 -1.80 10.94
C SER A 181 0.44 -1.66 11.50
N ILE A 182 0.31 -1.23 12.76
CA ILE A 182 -0.98 -0.94 13.40
C ILE A 182 -1.70 0.19 12.64
N LEU A 183 -1.00 1.30 12.36
CA LEU A 183 -1.59 2.43 11.64
C LEU A 183 -2.00 2.04 10.21
N LYS A 184 -1.18 1.27 9.49
CA LYS A 184 -1.51 0.70 8.16
C LYS A 184 -2.76 -0.19 8.22
N LYS A 185 -2.90 -1.03 9.26
CA LYS A 185 -4.10 -1.87 9.45
C LYS A 185 -5.33 -1.05 9.78
N MET A 186 -5.19 0.01 10.59
CA MET A 186 -6.27 0.96 10.87
C MET A 186 -6.75 1.62 9.57
N SER A 187 -5.83 2.12 8.73
CA SER A 187 -6.21 2.79 7.49
C SER A 187 -6.89 1.85 6.47
N LEU A 188 -6.54 0.56 6.47
CA LEU A 188 -7.19 -0.43 5.61
C LEU A 188 -8.60 -0.81 6.07
N LYS A 189 -8.88 -0.77 7.38
CA LYS A 189 -10.17 -1.20 7.95
C LYS A 189 -11.18 -0.06 8.00
N ASP A 190 -10.72 1.12 8.42
CA ASP A 190 -11.57 2.27 8.67
C ASP A 190 -11.44 3.34 7.57
N GLY A 191 -10.66 3.06 6.53
CA GLY A 191 -10.23 4.09 5.57
C GLY A 191 -9.21 5.03 6.21
N TRP A 192 -8.88 6.13 5.54
CA TRP A 192 -8.02 7.18 6.11
C TRP A 192 -8.72 7.97 7.25
N TYR A 193 -9.78 7.41 7.83
CA TYR A 193 -10.86 8.11 8.53
C TYR A 193 -11.30 7.35 9.80
N PRO A 194 -10.50 7.36 10.88
CA PRO A 194 -10.90 6.68 12.10
C PRO A 194 -12.10 7.41 12.76
N LYS A 195 -13.16 6.67 13.08
CA LYS A 195 -14.27 7.14 13.95
C LYS A 195 -13.72 7.71 15.27
N ASN A 196 -14.44 8.65 15.90
CA ASN A 196 -14.01 9.41 17.09
C ASN A 196 -13.32 8.59 18.21
N GLN A 197 -13.70 7.33 18.45
CA GLN A 197 -13.04 6.47 19.46
C GLN A 197 -11.58 6.07 19.13
N LYS A 198 -11.14 6.14 17.87
CA LYS A 198 -9.77 5.79 17.45
C LYS A 198 -8.84 6.99 17.35
N HIS A 199 -9.39 8.21 17.33
CA HIS A 199 -8.60 9.43 17.36
C HIS A 199 -7.74 9.50 18.63
N SER A 200 -8.27 9.10 19.80
CA SER A 200 -7.50 9.05 21.05
C SER A 200 -6.32 8.09 20.98
N ILE A 201 -6.46 6.94 20.31
CA ILE A 201 -5.36 5.99 20.09
C ILE A 201 -4.28 6.64 19.22
N VAL A 202 -4.67 7.21 18.07
CA VAL A 202 -3.74 7.87 17.14
C VAL A 202 -3.06 9.05 17.80
N HIS A 203 -3.78 9.85 18.59
CA HIS A 203 -3.25 10.97 19.35
C HIS A 203 -2.23 10.51 20.39
N SER A 204 -2.53 9.45 21.15
CA SER A 204 -1.60 8.89 22.12
C SER A 204 -0.31 8.36 21.48
N VAL A 205 -0.40 7.83 20.25
CA VAL A 205 0.76 7.40 19.46
C VAL A 205 1.56 8.61 18.99
N TYR A 206 0.88 9.66 18.52
CA TYR A 206 1.49 10.90 18.07
C TYR A 206 2.28 11.59 19.21
N GLU A 207 1.66 11.75 20.38
CA GLU A 207 2.28 12.37 21.57
C GLU A 207 3.48 11.56 22.08
N LYS A 208 3.41 10.22 22.06
CA LYS A 208 4.52 9.36 22.51
C LYS A 208 5.72 9.40 21.57
N ASN A 209 5.52 9.74 20.30
CA ASN A 209 6.55 9.71 19.26
C ASN A 209 7.10 11.11 18.93
N ILE A 210 6.57 12.17 19.54
CA ILE A 210 7.01 13.55 19.32
C ILE A 210 7.46 14.18 20.65
N PRO A 211 8.64 14.83 20.69
CA PRO A 211 9.53 15.12 19.57
C PRO A 211 10.34 13.90 19.10
N ILE A 212 10.72 13.91 17.82
CA ILE A 212 11.70 12.98 17.22
C ILE A 212 12.89 12.91 18.16
N GLN A 213 13.09 11.78 18.85
CA GLN A 213 14.18 11.70 19.81
C GLN A 213 15.50 11.68 19.03
N LYS A 214 16.51 12.43 19.49
CA LYS A 214 17.80 12.52 18.82
C LYS A 214 18.36 11.12 18.52
N THR A 215 18.63 10.85 17.25
CA THR A 215 19.29 9.64 16.77
C THR A 215 19.99 9.95 15.44
N THR A 216 21.09 9.27 15.16
CA THR A 216 21.81 9.34 13.89
C THR A 216 21.32 8.26 12.90
N SER A 217 20.50 7.31 13.35
CA SER A 217 20.03 6.21 12.52
C SER A 217 18.98 6.69 11.51
N LYS A 218 19.36 6.68 10.23
CA LYS A 218 18.49 7.08 9.12
C LYS A 218 17.20 6.26 9.04
N ARG A 219 17.24 4.97 9.39
CA ARG A 219 16.06 4.09 9.41
C ARG A 219 15.07 4.49 10.51
N ILE A 220 15.55 4.81 11.72
CA ILE A 220 14.66 5.25 12.81
C ILE A 220 14.05 6.61 12.46
N ILE A 221 14.87 7.56 11.98
CA ILE A 221 14.38 8.87 11.53
C ILE A 221 13.26 8.68 10.50
N LEU A 222 13.48 7.81 9.51
CA LEU A 222 12.50 7.54 8.48
C LEU A 222 11.17 6.99 9.04
N GLN A 223 11.25 6.03 9.96
CA GLN A 223 10.07 5.46 10.60
C GLN A 223 9.31 6.49 11.42
N GLU A 224 10.02 7.39 12.11
CA GLU A 224 9.39 8.43 12.93
C GLU A 224 8.71 9.48 12.08
N MET A 225 9.38 9.95 11.02
CA MET A 225 8.75 10.81 10.03
C MET A 225 7.52 10.13 9.42
N THR A 226 7.59 8.82 9.16
CA THR A 226 6.45 8.01 8.71
C THR A 226 5.31 8.07 9.70
N ILE A 227 5.56 7.75 10.96
CA ILE A 227 4.54 7.78 12.01
C ILE A 227 3.93 9.18 12.13
N THR A 228 4.75 10.24 12.11
CA THR A 228 4.31 11.63 12.23
C THR A 228 3.31 12.01 11.13
N TYR A 229 3.68 11.90 9.85
CA TYR A 229 2.78 12.35 8.79
C TYR A 229 1.51 11.47 8.73
N PHE A 230 1.63 10.18 9.06
CA PHE A 230 0.53 9.23 9.01
C PHE A 230 -0.47 9.42 10.17
N CYS A 231 0.02 9.71 11.38
CA CYS A 231 -0.82 10.12 12.51
C CYS A 231 -1.56 11.42 12.18
N LEU A 232 -0.87 12.43 11.65
CA LEU A 232 -1.49 13.70 11.25
C LEU A 232 -2.60 13.50 10.21
N LEU A 233 -2.37 12.63 9.22
CA LEU A 233 -3.37 12.25 8.23
C LEU A 233 -4.61 11.61 8.89
N LEU A 234 -4.40 10.64 9.78
CA LEU A 234 -5.48 9.94 10.47
C LEU A 234 -6.22 10.80 11.51
N MET A 235 -5.63 11.91 11.95
CA MET A 235 -6.26 12.93 12.80
C MET A 235 -6.95 14.03 11.99
N ASN A 236 -7.04 13.88 10.66
CA ASN A 236 -7.55 14.88 9.72
C ASN A 236 -6.79 16.23 9.73
N ASN A 237 -5.55 16.24 10.21
CA ASN A 237 -4.69 17.43 10.14
C ASN A 237 -3.89 17.42 8.83
N TYR A 238 -4.60 17.58 7.72
CA TYR A 238 -4.06 17.35 6.38
C TYR A 238 -2.93 18.31 6.03
N LYS A 239 -3.03 19.60 6.41
CA LYS A 239 -1.99 20.57 6.08
C LYS A 239 -0.67 20.28 6.79
N ASN A 240 -0.71 19.91 8.07
CA ASN A 240 0.51 19.50 8.77
C ASN A 240 1.00 18.14 8.30
N SER A 241 0.10 17.22 7.93
CA SER A 241 0.47 15.94 7.33
C SER A 241 1.23 16.15 6.02
N GLU A 242 0.80 17.07 5.17
CA GLU A 242 1.51 17.46 3.94
C GLU A 242 2.91 17.98 4.23
N ILE A 243 3.06 18.95 5.13
CA ILE A 243 4.38 19.50 5.49
C ILE A 243 5.30 18.39 6.01
N ALA A 244 4.79 17.53 6.91
CA ALA A 244 5.54 16.39 7.43
C ALA A 244 5.91 15.38 6.33
N PHE A 245 5.01 15.15 5.37
CA PHE A 245 5.24 14.26 4.24
C PHE A 245 6.27 14.84 3.25
N GLU A 246 6.26 16.14 2.96
CA GLU A 246 7.26 16.75 2.08
C GLU A 246 8.67 16.66 2.66
N ASN A 247 8.79 16.87 3.98
CA ASN A 247 10.04 16.66 4.71
C ASN A 247 10.48 15.19 4.64
N PHE A 248 9.55 14.26 4.90
CA PHE A 248 9.78 12.82 4.78
C PHE A 248 10.26 12.46 3.36
N TYR A 249 9.57 12.96 2.34
CA TYR A 249 9.80 12.62 0.95
C TYR A 249 11.15 13.16 0.49
N THR A 250 11.50 14.39 0.87
CA THR A 250 12.83 14.96 0.59
C THR A 250 13.94 14.15 1.24
N PHE A 251 13.75 13.75 2.51
CA PHE A 251 14.71 12.90 3.20
C PHE A 251 14.82 11.52 2.55
N TYR A 252 13.70 10.83 2.30
CA TYR A 252 13.66 9.53 1.64
C TYR A 252 14.27 9.58 0.23
N GLU A 253 14.06 10.70 -0.48
CA GLU A 253 14.59 10.90 -1.82
C GLU A 253 16.13 10.94 -1.85
N SER A 254 16.77 11.34 -0.75
CA SER A 254 18.23 11.33 -0.59
C SER A 254 18.83 9.95 -0.28
N LEU A 255 18.00 8.94 0.01
CA LEU A 255 18.46 7.62 0.44
C LEU A 255 18.56 6.64 -0.73
N VAL A 256 19.60 5.79 -0.69
CA VAL A 256 19.76 4.63 -1.59
C VAL A 256 18.66 3.56 -1.37
N TYR A 257 17.94 3.65 -0.24
CA TYR A 257 16.97 2.67 0.25
C TYR A 257 15.72 2.43 -0.61
N LYS A 258 15.36 3.34 -1.52
CA LYS A 258 14.15 3.21 -2.36
C LYS A 258 14.10 1.89 -3.13
N ILE A 259 15.27 1.39 -3.52
CA ILE A 259 15.42 0.18 -4.33
C ILE A 259 15.28 -1.08 -3.46
N GLU A 260 15.61 -0.99 -2.17
CA GLU A 260 15.61 -2.16 -1.27
C GLU A 260 14.19 -2.62 -0.90
N SER A 261 13.23 -1.70 -0.85
CA SER A 261 11.82 -2.01 -0.61
C SER A 261 10.91 -1.24 -1.57
N PRO A 262 10.72 -1.74 -2.81
CA PRO A 262 9.82 -1.13 -3.78
C PRO A 262 8.37 -1.02 -3.28
N GLU A 263 7.95 -1.97 -2.44
CA GLU A 263 6.62 -1.96 -1.83
C GLU A 263 6.43 -0.75 -0.91
N ASP A 264 7.40 -0.48 -0.03
CA ASP A 264 7.33 0.64 0.91
C ASP A 264 7.40 1.97 0.17
N TYR A 265 8.29 2.11 -0.81
CA TYR A 265 8.35 3.35 -1.60
C TYR A 265 7.00 3.67 -2.26
N LEU A 266 6.41 2.69 -2.96
CA LEU A 266 5.11 2.88 -3.61
C LEU A 266 3.99 3.13 -2.60
N PHE A 267 4.07 2.54 -1.40
CA PHE A 267 3.14 2.83 -0.32
C PHE A 267 3.23 4.30 0.14
N HIS A 268 4.44 4.83 0.30
CA HIS A 268 4.65 6.22 0.68
C HIS A 268 4.17 7.18 -0.42
N ILE A 269 4.50 6.92 -1.69
CA ILE A 269 4.01 7.71 -2.83
C ILE A 269 2.48 7.69 -2.89
N ASN A 270 1.86 6.51 -2.75
CA ASN A 270 0.41 6.37 -2.69
C ASN A 270 -0.21 7.21 -1.56
N THR A 271 0.44 7.23 -0.38
CA THR A 271 -0.02 8.04 0.75
C THR A 271 0.18 9.54 0.50
N GLY A 272 1.28 9.95 -0.12
CA GLY A 272 1.50 11.33 -0.53
C GLY A 272 0.44 11.84 -1.50
N ILE A 273 0.10 11.03 -2.52
CA ILE A 273 -0.99 11.35 -3.45
C ILE A 273 -2.32 11.45 -2.70
N THR A 274 -2.55 10.54 -1.75
CA THR A 274 -3.73 10.62 -0.87
C THR A 274 -3.77 11.96 -0.11
N ILE A 275 -2.65 12.40 0.48
CA ILE A 275 -2.57 13.70 1.15
C ILE A 275 -2.89 14.83 0.17
N CYS A 276 -2.35 14.80 -1.05
CA CYS A 276 -2.66 15.80 -2.08
C CYS A 276 -4.16 15.85 -2.45
N VAL A 277 -4.89 14.73 -2.38
CA VAL A 277 -6.35 14.72 -2.57
C VAL A 277 -7.04 15.60 -1.53
N PHE A 278 -6.58 15.56 -0.28
CA PHE A 278 -7.14 16.36 0.82
C PHE A 278 -6.70 17.82 0.80
N THR A 279 -5.43 18.08 0.44
CA THR A 279 -4.85 19.42 0.51
C THR A 279 -4.91 20.22 -0.78
N HIS A 280 -5.34 19.61 -1.88
CA HIS A 280 -5.39 20.21 -3.22
C HIS A 280 -4.04 20.72 -3.73
N ASN A 281 -2.93 20.14 -3.25
CA ASN A 281 -1.59 20.54 -3.67
C ASN A 281 -1.21 19.90 -5.01
N ARG A 282 -1.46 20.62 -6.10
CA ARG A 282 -1.14 20.19 -7.47
C ARG A 282 0.35 20.01 -7.72
N VAL A 283 1.19 20.88 -7.18
CA VAL A 283 2.65 20.84 -7.40
C VAL A 283 3.23 19.54 -6.83
N LEU A 284 2.88 19.20 -5.59
CA LEU A 284 3.30 17.95 -4.97
C LEU A 284 2.70 16.73 -5.68
N PHE A 285 1.42 16.81 -6.06
CA PHE A 285 0.73 15.75 -6.80
C PHE A 285 1.46 15.38 -8.11
N ASP A 286 1.77 16.37 -8.94
CA ASP A 286 2.43 16.15 -10.23
C ASP A 286 3.83 15.56 -10.03
N LYS A 287 4.59 16.07 -9.05
CA LYS A 287 5.90 15.54 -8.66
C LYS A 287 5.82 14.06 -8.28
N LEU A 288 4.84 13.67 -7.46
CA LEU A 288 4.65 12.30 -7.01
C LEU A 288 4.19 11.37 -8.14
N CYS A 289 3.33 11.84 -9.04
CA CYS A 289 2.89 11.06 -10.22
C CYS A 289 4.06 10.75 -11.17
N ILE A 290 4.95 11.73 -11.40
CA ILE A 290 6.17 11.54 -12.20
C ILE A 290 7.05 10.49 -11.53
N SER A 291 7.32 10.62 -10.23
CA SER A 291 8.13 9.64 -9.48
C SER A 291 7.52 8.25 -9.48
N LEU A 292 6.20 8.13 -9.31
CA LEU A 292 5.48 6.87 -9.36
C LEU A 292 5.71 6.13 -10.68
N ASN A 293 5.51 6.82 -11.80
CA ASN A 293 5.64 6.24 -13.14
C ASN A 293 7.10 5.92 -13.46
N ASN A 294 8.03 6.84 -13.17
CA ASN A 294 9.45 6.62 -13.40
C ASN A 294 9.95 5.43 -12.58
N PHE A 295 9.59 5.32 -11.31
CA PHE A 295 10.00 4.19 -10.50
C PHE A 295 9.43 2.86 -11.01
N PHE A 296 8.11 2.82 -11.27
CA PHE A 296 7.45 1.57 -11.67
C PHE A 296 7.89 1.06 -13.06
N THR A 297 8.22 1.96 -13.99
CA THR A 297 8.76 1.59 -15.31
C THR A 297 10.15 0.99 -15.23
N HIS A 298 11.00 1.48 -14.33
CA HIS A 298 12.36 0.97 -14.12
C HIS A 298 12.43 -0.29 -13.23
N LEU A 299 11.33 -0.68 -12.56
CA LEU A 299 11.27 -1.93 -11.81
C LEU A 299 11.37 -3.14 -12.75
N LYS A 300 12.29 -4.06 -12.43
CA LYS A 300 12.40 -5.34 -13.13
C LYS A 300 11.14 -6.15 -12.87
N ASN A 301 10.75 -7.00 -13.82
CA ASN A 301 9.53 -7.82 -13.70
C ASN A 301 9.51 -8.68 -12.42
N LYS A 302 10.67 -9.19 -11.98
CA LYS A 302 10.79 -9.96 -10.72
C LYS A 302 10.43 -9.16 -9.46
N ASP A 303 10.59 -7.83 -9.51
CA ASP A 303 10.33 -6.93 -8.40
C ASP A 303 8.86 -6.48 -8.38
N LYS A 304 8.09 -6.71 -9.46
CA LYS A 304 6.66 -6.41 -9.58
C LYS A 304 5.78 -7.48 -8.94
N LYS A 305 6.06 -7.79 -7.68
CA LYS A 305 5.27 -8.72 -6.86
C LYS A 305 3.84 -8.19 -6.65
N LYS A 306 2.93 -9.06 -6.23
CA LYS A 306 1.51 -8.70 -6.00
C LYS A 306 1.32 -7.48 -5.10
N SER A 307 2.13 -7.33 -4.07
CA SER A 307 2.06 -6.18 -3.14
C SER A 307 2.49 -4.86 -3.79
N VAL A 308 3.60 -4.88 -4.56
CA VAL A 308 4.08 -3.76 -5.37
C VAL A 308 3.02 -3.32 -6.38
N LEU A 309 2.44 -4.27 -7.12
CA LEU A 309 1.33 -3.98 -8.04
C LEU A 309 0.13 -3.37 -7.30
N THR A 310 -0.21 -3.91 -6.12
CA THR A 310 -1.32 -3.40 -5.31
C THR A 310 -1.10 -1.94 -4.93
N ASN A 311 0.10 -1.56 -4.45
CA ASN A 311 0.38 -0.16 -4.07
C ASN A 311 0.45 0.77 -5.28
N TYR A 312 1.01 0.32 -6.41
CA TYR A 312 1.03 1.10 -7.65
C TYR A 312 -0.38 1.42 -8.13
N TYR A 313 -1.27 0.43 -8.18
CA TYR A 313 -2.65 0.66 -8.63
C TYR A 313 -3.52 1.37 -7.60
N ALA A 314 -3.21 1.24 -6.31
CA ALA A 314 -3.81 2.11 -5.29
C ALA A 314 -3.45 3.58 -5.53
N ALA A 315 -2.20 3.87 -5.88
CA ALA A 315 -1.78 5.23 -6.23
C ALA A 315 -2.51 5.73 -7.49
N LYS A 316 -2.65 4.89 -8.53
CA LYS A 316 -3.46 5.23 -9.72
C LYS A 316 -4.93 5.51 -9.42
N ASN A 317 -5.53 4.78 -8.49
CA ASN A 317 -6.88 5.09 -8.02
C ASN A 317 -6.95 6.47 -7.34
N ASN A 318 -5.92 6.84 -6.58
CA ASN A 318 -5.87 8.13 -5.92
C ASN A 318 -5.56 9.28 -6.89
N GLU A 319 -4.86 9.03 -8.00
CA GLU A 319 -4.78 10.00 -9.11
C GLU A 319 -6.16 10.33 -9.67
N ILE A 320 -7.01 9.32 -9.90
CA ILE A 320 -8.39 9.51 -10.36
C ILE A 320 -9.18 10.34 -9.35
N ALA A 321 -9.06 10.02 -8.05
CA ALA A 321 -9.72 10.80 -6.99
C ALA A 321 -9.28 12.26 -7.03
N PHE A 322 -7.97 12.52 -7.10
CA PHE A 322 -7.41 13.87 -7.18
C PHE A 322 -8.01 14.66 -8.34
N LEU A 323 -7.97 14.11 -9.56
CA LEU A 323 -8.51 14.76 -10.76
C LEU A 323 -10.02 15.06 -10.62
N THR A 324 -10.76 14.09 -10.08
CA THR A 324 -12.21 14.23 -9.85
C THR A 324 -12.51 15.38 -8.88
N HIS A 325 -11.73 15.51 -7.81
CA HIS A 325 -11.86 16.62 -6.85
C HIS A 325 -11.43 17.98 -7.41
N HIS A 326 -10.58 18.00 -8.44
CA HIS A 326 -10.17 19.22 -9.15
C HIS A 326 -11.07 19.54 -10.35
N LYS A 327 -12.21 18.84 -10.49
CA LYS A 327 -13.17 18.99 -11.60
C LYS A 327 -12.56 18.69 -13.00
N GLU A 328 -11.47 17.93 -13.06
CA GLU A 328 -10.85 17.43 -14.30
C GLU A 328 -11.51 16.11 -14.74
N PHE A 329 -12.83 16.14 -14.98
CA PHE A 329 -13.64 14.93 -15.12
C PHE A 329 -13.31 14.09 -16.36
N GLU A 330 -13.05 14.72 -17.51
CA GLU A 330 -12.73 13.98 -18.74
C GLU A 330 -11.39 13.24 -18.64
N GLU A 331 -10.37 13.88 -18.07
CA GLU A 331 -9.08 13.24 -17.81
C GLU A 331 -9.23 12.12 -16.77
N ALA A 332 -10.00 12.35 -15.70
CA ALA A 332 -10.31 11.32 -14.71
C ALA A 332 -11.01 10.11 -15.35
N LYS A 333 -11.93 10.34 -16.28
CA LYS A 333 -12.64 9.30 -17.06
C LYS A 333 -11.70 8.50 -17.93
N ILE A 334 -10.86 9.15 -18.74
CA ILE A 334 -9.87 8.48 -19.60
C ILE A 334 -8.95 7.58 -18.76
N ARG A 335 -8.40 8.10 -17.65
CA ARG A 335 -7.54 7.31 -16.75
C ARG A 335 -8.29 6.15 -16.11
N SER A 336 -9.53 6.36 -15.70
CA SER A 336 -10.35 5.32 -15.07
C SER A 336 -10.68 4.18 -16.03
N GLU A 337 -11.03 4.48 -17.28
CA GLU A 337 -11.34 3.48 -18.31
C GLU A 337 -10.08 2.67 -18.68
N ASN A 338 -8.92 3.32 -18.79
CA ASN A 338 -7.63 2.63 -18.98
C ASN A 338 -7.29 1.70 -17.81
N LEU A 339 -7.50 2.17 -16.58
CA LEU A 339 -7.24 1.38 -15.37
C LEU A 339 -8.20 0.19 -15.23
N GLN A 340 -9.45 0.36 -15.65
CA GLN A 340 -10.45 -0.72 -15.68
C GLN A 340 -9.99 -1.91 -16.53
N ILE A 341 -9.36 -1.64 -17.69
CA ILE A 341 -8.83 -2.66 -18.59
C ILE A 341 -7.73 -3.46 -17.87
N GLN A 342 -6.83 -2.77 -17.17
CA GLN A 342 -5.74 -3.41 -16.42
C GLN A 342 -6.26 -4.27 -15.26
N PHE A 343 -7.35 -3.86 -14.61
CA PHE A 343 -7.95 -4.61 -13.51
C PHE A 343 -8.57 -5.95 -13.93
N LYS A 344 -8.87 -6.13 -15.24
CA LYS A 344 -9.36 -7.42 -15.77
C LYS A 344 -8.27 -8.48 -15.84
N THR A 345 -7.01 -8.08 -16.01
CA THR A 345 -5.89 -9.01 -16.22
C THR A 345 -5.04 -9.23 -14.97
N LEU A 346 -5.17 -8.37 -13.96
CA LEU A 346 -4.30 -8.36 -12.79
C LEU A 346 -5.00 -8.82 -11.51
N SER A 347 -4.31 -9.65 -10.73
CA SER A 347 -4.77 -10.08 -9.40
C SER A 347 -4.51 -8.99 -8.35
N ILE A 348 -5.40 -8.00 -8.28
CA ILE A 348 -5.33 -6.88 -7.31
C ILE A 348 -6.18 -7.20 -6.07
N LYS A 349 -5.75 -6.71 -4.89
CA LYS A 349 -6.51 -6.90 -3.64
C LYS A 349 -7.95 -6.35 -3.76
N PRO A 350 -8.96 -7.06 -3.23
CA PRO A 350 -10.36 -6.60 -3.26
C PRO A 350 -10.59 -5.20 -2.69
N SER A 351 -9.84 -4.81 -1.65
CA SER A 351 -9.93 -3.47 -1.06
C SER A 351 -9.63 -2.35 -2.06
N VAL A 352 -8.58 -2.52 -2.87
CA VAL A 352 -8.20 -1.54 -3.91
C VAL A 352 -9.22 -1.54 -5.05
N ARG A 353 -9.75 -2.70 -5.42
CA ARG A 353 -10.81 -2.79 -6.44
C ARG A 353 -12.11 -2.12 -5.99
N LYS A 354 -12.52 -2.28 -4.73
CA LYS A 354 -13.74 -1.62 -4.21
C LYS A 354 -13.61 -0.09 -4.27
N ILE A 355 -12.46 0.47 -3.88
CA ILE A 355 -12.17 1.92 -4.01
C ILE A 355 -12.23 2.36 -5.47
N PHE A 356 -11.59 1.61 -6.37
CA PHE A 356 -11.61 1.92 -7.80
C PHE A 356 -13.03 2.04 -8.34
N TRP A 357 -13.90 1.07 -8.05
CA TRP A 357 -15.28 1.10 -8.50
C TRP A 357 -16.07 2.27 -7.89
N ALA A 358 -15.78 2.65 -6.64
CA ALA A 358 -16.38 3.83 -6.02
C ALA A 358 -15.94 5.13 -6.73
N ASN A 359 -14.65 5.28 -7.02
CA ASN A 359 -14.12 6.42 -7.78
C ASN A 359 -14.67 6.44 -9.21
N LEU A 360 -14.77 5.28 -9.87
CA LEU A 360 -15.35 5.18 -11.22
C LEU A 360 -16.83 5.59 -11.24
N CYS A 361 -17.58 5.20 -10.21
CA CYS A 361 -18.97 5.60 -10.02
C CYS A 361 -19.10 7.13 -9.92
N GLN A 362 -18.19 7.77 -9.16
CA GLN A 362 -18.12 9.22 -9.01
C GLN A 362 -17.82 9.92 -10.34
N VAL A 363 -16.79 9.46 -11.04
CA VAL A 363 -16.37 10.02 -12.34
C VAL A 363 -17.51 10.00 -13.35
N TYR A 364 -18.21 8.86 -13.49
CA TYR A 364 -19.32 8.75 -14.44
C TYR A 364 -20.51 9.64 -14.08
N ILE A 365 -20.82 9.83 -12.79
CA ILE A 365 -21.86 10.79 -12.39
C ILE A 365 -21.44 12.22 -12.77
N CYS A 366 -20.19 12.60 -12.51
CA CYS A 366 -19.70 13.94 -12.84
C CYS A 366 -19.66 14.18 -14.36
N CYS A 367 -19.41 13.14 -15.15
CA CYS A 367 -19.46 13.19 -16.62
C CYS A 367 -20.90 13.08 -17.20
N LYS A 368 -21.94 13.12 -16.36
CA LYS A 368 -23.35 12.95 -16.77
C LYS A 368 -23.62 11.62 -17.53
N GLU A 369 -22.96 10.53 -17.14
CA GLU A 369 -23.15 9.18 -17.69
C GLU A 369 -23.80 8.21 -16.67
N PRO A 370 -25.07 8.44 -16.26
CA PRO A 370 -25.70 7.70 -15.16
C PRO A 370 -25.83 6.19 -15.44
N SER A 371 -25.98 5.79 -16.70
CA SER A 371 -26.02 4.37 -17.08
C SER A 371 -24.70 3.63 -16.81
N LYS A 372 -23.54 4.28 -17.03
CA LYS A 372 -22.24 3.69 -16.70
C LYS A 372 -22.00 3.74 -15.18
N ALA A 373 -22.42 4.82 -14.53
CA ALA A 373 -22.37 4.93 -13.08
C ALA A 373 -23.17 3.81 -12.38
N LEU A 374 -24.37 3.48 -12.87
CA LEU A 374 -25.17 2.37 -12.35
C LEU A 374 -24.46 1.02 -12.47
N LYS A 375 -23.75 0.77 -13.57
CA LYS A 375 -22.94 -0.46 -13.74
C LYS A 375 -21.83 -0.53 -12.68
N ALA A 376 -21.13 0.58 -12.44
CA ALA A 376 -20.10 0.66 -11.41
C ALA A 376 -20.70 0.44 -10.00
N PHE A 377 -21.80 1.10 -9.68
CA PHE A 377 -22.54 0.94 -8.42
C PHE A 377 -22.97 -0.51 -8.18
N ASN A 378 -23.60 -1.16 -9.17
CA ASN A 378 -24.01 -2.56 -9.07
C ASN A 378 -22.83 -3.51 -8.94
N THR A 379 -21.68 -3.20 -9.53
CA THR A 379 -20.44 -3.97 -9.35
C THR A 379 -19.98 -3.94 -7.89
N ILE A 380 -20.16 -2.81 -7.19
CA ILE A 380 -19.86 -2.72 -5.75
C ILE A 380 -20.85 -3.54 -4.93
N LYS A 381 -22.16 -3.42 -5.23
CA LYS A 381 -23.22 -4.02 -4.41
C LYS A 381 -23.39 -5.53 -4.59
N ASN A 382 -23.16 -6.03 -5.80
CA ASN A 382 -23.44 -7.43 -6.14
C ASN A 382 -22.21 -8.34 -6.04
N ASN A 383 -21.02 -7.78 -5.81
CA ASN A 383 -19.80 -8.58 -5.70
C ASN A 383 -19.56 -9.04 -4.25
N SER A 384 -19.68 -10.34 -4.01
CA SER A 384 -19.47 -10.97 -2.70
C SER A 384 -18.03 -10.81 -2.16
N GLU A 385 -17.04 -10.56 -3.01
CA GLU A 385 -15.67 -10.27 -2.58
C GLU A 385 -15.56 -8.93 -1.84
N PHE A 386 -16.54 -8.04 -1.97
CA PHE A 386 -16.56 -6.72 -1.32
C PHE A 386 -17.31 -6.71 0.01
N THR A 387 -17.93 -7.83 0.39
CA THR A 387 -18.63 -7.97 1.68
C THR A 387 -17.65 -7.77 2.84
N ASN A 388 -17.98 -6.88 3.78
CA ASN A 388 -17.17 -6.54 4.95
C ASN A 388 -15.77 -5.94 4.68
N ILE A 389 -15.45 -5.57 3.44
CA ILE A 389 -14.20 -4.90 3.06
C ILE A 389 -14.48 -3.43 2.83
N ARG A 390 -13.65 -2.54 3.40
CA ARG A 390 -13.76 -1.08 3.23
C ARG A 390 -15.20 -0.58 3.41
N ILE A 391 -15.76 -0.88 4.59
CA ILE A 391 -17.14 -0.53 4.97
C ILE A 391 -17.30 1.00 5.07
N ASP A 392 -16.19 1.71 5.31
CA ASP A 392 -16.10 3.17 5.28
C ASP A 392 -16.57 3.77 3.94
N ILE A 393 -16.45 3.05 2.81
CA ILE A 393 -16.84 3.54 1.47
C ILE A 393 -18.35 3.42 1.20
N ASP A 394 -19.05 2.55 1.92
CA ASP A 394 -20.44 2.21 1.63
C ASP A 394 -21.41 3.40 1.79
N PRO A 395 -21.28 4.26 2.83
CA PRO A 395 -22.11 5.45 2.99
C PRO A 395 -22.05 6.38 1.77
N GLY A 396 -20.85 6.79 1.33
CA GLY A 396 -20.69 7.68 0.17
C GLY A 396 -21.18 7.04 -1.13
N THR A 397 -20.92 5.74 -1.31
CA THR A 397 -21.42 4.98 -2.46
C THR A 397 -22.95 4.93 -2.49
N ASN A 398 -23.61 4.82 -1.34
CA ASN A 398 -25.07 4.81 -1.26
C ASN A 398 -25.68 6.17 -1.62
N ILE A 399 -25.08 7.29 -1.18
CA ILE A 399 -25.53 8.63 -1.59
C ILE A 399 -25.44 8.77 -3.12
N LEU A 400 -24.33 8.35 -3.72
CA LEU A 400 -24.16 8.36 -5.17
C LEU A 400 -25.21 7.47 -5.86
N GLY A 401 -25.50 6.30 -5.29
CA GLY A 401 -26.57 5.42 -5.75
C GLY A 401 -27.93 6.12 -5.79
N MET A 402 -28.25 6.95 -4.78
CA MET A 402 -29.49 7.73 -4.77
C MET A 402 -29.53 8.74 -5.93
N ALA A 403 -28.43 9.45 -6.18
CA ALA A 403 -28.31 10.35 -7.33
C ALA A 403 -28.48 9.59 -8.66
N ILE A 404 -27.83 8.44 -8.80
CA ILE A 404 -27.94 7.58 -10.00
C ILE A 404 -29.39 7.14 -10.25
N PHE A 405 -30.07 6.63 -9.23
CA PHE A 405 -31.45 6.18 -9.38
C PHE A 405 -32.40 7.32 -9.71
N TYR A 406 -32.17 8.51 -9.13
CA TYR A 406 -32.90 9.71 -9.50
C TYR A 406 -32.65 10.09 -10.97
N GLU A 407 -31.39 10.14 -11.43
CA GLU A 407 -31.06 10.45 -12.84
C GLU A 407 -31.72 9.50 -13.83
N MET A 408 -31.89 8.24 -13.44
CA MET A 408 -32.44 7.19 -14.31
C MET A 408 -33.95 7.01 -14.16
N ASN A 409 -34.63 7.86 -13.37
CA ASN A 409 -36.05 7.72 -13.03
C ASN A 409 -36.40 6.33 -12.42
N LEU A 410 -35.47 5.72 -11.70
CA LEU A 410 -35.64 4.43 -11.02
C LEU A 410 -36.12 4.65 -9.58
N PHE A 411 -37.31 5.24 -9.44
CA PHE A 411 -37.82 5.69 -8.14
C PHE A 411 -38.07 4.56 -7.14
N ASP A 412 -38.46 3.36 -7.59
CA ASP A 412 -38.63 2.19 -6.71
C ASP A 412 -37.29 1.77 -6.08
N ASN A 413 -36.22 1.77 -6.88
CA ASN A 413 -34.86 1.48 -6.40
C ASN A 413 -34.37 2.58 -5.46
N LEU A 414 -34.65 3.83 -5.76
CA LEU A 414 -34.33 4.97 -4.90
C LEU A 414 -35.02 4.83 -3.53
N GLU A 415 -36.31 4.52 -3.51
CA GLU A 415 -37.07 4.36 -2.27
C GLU A 415 -36.57 3.17 -1.44
N SER A 416 -36.30 2.05 -2.10
CA SER A 416 -35.70 0.87 -1.46
C SER A 416 -34.34 1.18 -0.82
N LEU A 417 -33.47 1.91 -1.54
CA LEU A 417 -32.16 2.33 -1.03
C LEU A 417 -32.30 3.31 0.13
N LEU A 418 -33.21 4.30 0.04
CA LEU A 418 -33.49 5.24 1.13
C LEU A 418 -33.91 4.51 2.41
N ARG A 419 -34.85 3.55 2.33
CA ARG A 419 -35.28 2.75 3.49
C ARG A 419 -34.14 1.93 4.08
N SER A 420 -33.22 1.43 3.27
CA SER A 420 -32.02 0.70 3.73
C SER A 420 -31.03 1.62 4.45
N VAL A 421 -30.76 2.81 3.90
CA VAL A 421 -29.82 3.77 4.48
C VAL A 421 -30.37 4.42 5.75
N ASP A 422 -31.66 4.79 5.77
CA ASP A 422 -32.33 5.42 6.91
C ASP A 422 -32.26 4.52 8.16
N ARG A 423 -32.58 3.23 8.00
CA ARG A 423 -32.48 2.20 9.06
C ARG A 423 -31.07 2.07 9.66
N ASN A 424 -30.04 2.30 8.85
CA ASN A 424 -28.64 2.18 9.27
C ASN A 424 -28.04 3.50 9.80
N SER A 425 -28.69 4.65 9.55
CA SER A 425 -28.22 6.00 9.90
C SER A 425 -28.64 6.47 11.30
N SER A 426 -29.64 5.83 11.91
CA SER A 426 -30.23 6.19 13.21
C SER A 426 -29.30 5.95 14.42
N LYS A 427 -28.07 5.44 14.22
CA LYS A 427 -27.17 5.02 15.30
C LYS A 427 -25.96 5.93 15.57
N LYS A 428 -25.78 7.09 14.91
CA LYS A 428 -24.56 7.92 15.06
C LYS A 428 -24.79 9.44 14.94
N GLU A 429 -24.20 10.21 15.84
CA GLU A 429 -24.25 11.69 15.87
C GLU A 429 -23.51 12.38 14.72
N GLU A 430 -22.49 11.74 14.14
CA GLU A 430 -21.63 12.27 13.05
C GLU A 430 -22.36 12.38 11.68
N CYS A 431 -23.64 12.04 11.59
CA CYS A 431 -24.40 11.89 10.32
C CYS A 431 -25.42 13.01 10.04
N LYS A 432 -25.25 14.24 10.57
CA LYS A 432 -26.21 15.33 10.36
C LYS A 432 -26.48 15.62 8.87
N ILE A 433 -25.46 15.66 8.01
CA ILE A 433 -25.70 15.83 6.57
C ILE A 433 -26.25 14.59 5.88
N TYR A 434 -25.85 13.39 6.30
CA TYR A 434 -26.42 12.16 5.75
C TYR A 434 -27.94 12.17 5.93
N LYS A 435 -28.42 12.62 7.09
CA LYS A 435 -29.86 12.83 7.33
C LYS A 435 -30.46 13.91 6.43
N GLU A 436 -29.78 15.04 6.25
CA GLU A 436 -30.23 16.11 5.33
C GLU A 436 -30.32 15.64 3.87
N LEU A 437 -29.36 14.82 3.41
CA LEU A 437 -29.38 14.23 2.07
C LEU A 437 -30.50 13.20 1.91
N ILE A 438 -30.76 12.38 2.93
CA ILE A 438 -31.90 11.45 2.93
C ILE A 438 -33.23 12.23 2.84
N ILE A 439 -33.38 13.31 3.61
CA ILE A 439 -34.57 14.18 3.55
C ILE A 439 -34.69 14.80 2.16
N PHE A 440 -33.59 15.31 1.62
CA PHE A 440 -33.54 15.87 0.27
C PHE A 440 -34.03 14.87 -0.79
N PHE A 441 -33.53 13.64 -0.81
CA PHE A 441 -33.98 12.62 -1.77
C PHE A 441 -35.44 12.19 -1.56
N LYS A 442 -35.93 12.14 -0.31
CA LYS A 442 -37.36 11.93 -0.02
C LYS A 442 -38.22 13.06 -0.62
N LEU A 443 -37.78 14.31 -0.49
CA LEU A 443 -38.48 15.47 -1.08
C LEU A 443 -38.47 15.44 -2.62
N LEU A 444 -37.40 14.94 -3.24
CA LEU A 444 -37.34 14.78 -4.70
C LEU A 444 -38.39 13.81 -5.23
N ILE A 445 -38.65 12.69 -4.53
CA ILE A 445 -39.68 11.71 -4.93
C ILE A 445 -41.08 12.33 -4.85
N SER A 446 -41.36 13.09 -3.79
CA SER A 446 -42.71 13.59 -3.49
C SER A 446 -43.12 14.85 -4.26
N ASN A 447 -42.25 15.47 -5.07
CA ASN A 447 -42.51 16.77 -5.69
C ASN A 447 -42.28 16.77 -7.21
N PRO A 448 -43.35 16.77 -8.03
CA PRO A 448 -43.23 16.80 -9.50
C PRO A 448 -43.06 18.21 -10.09
N ASN A 449 -43.23 19.28 -9.31
CA ASN A 449 -43.21 20.65 -9.81
C ASN A 449 -41.78 21.21 -9.92
N GLU A 450 -41.39 21.65 -11.12
CA GLU A 450 -40.07 22.20 -11.44
C GLU A 450 -39.64 23.37 -10.54
N THR A 451 -40.55 24.29 -10.21
CA THR A 451 -40.27 25.44 -9.32
C THR A 451 -39.98 24.98 -7.90
N LYS A 452 -40.71 23.96 -7.41
CA LYS A 452 -40.46 23.35 -6.10
C LYS A 452 -39.15 22.58 -6.09
N LEU A 453 -38.86 21.81 -7.14
CA LEU A 453 -37.59 21.10 -7.30
C LEU A 453 -36.40 22.07 -7.27
N LYS A 454 -36.46 23.17 -8.02
CA LYS A 454 -35.42 24.22 -8.01
C LYS A 454 -35.16 24.78 -6.62
N LEU A 455 -36.22 24.99 -5.82
CA LEU A 455 -36.10 25.45 -4.44
C LEU A 455 -35.45 24.38 -3.54
N ILE A 456 -35.85 23.11 -3.68
CA ILE A 456 -35.28 21.98 -2.95
C ILE A 456 -33.76 21.86 -3.22
N PHE A 457 -33.34 21.93 -4.49
CA PHE A 457 -31.92 21.91 -4.86
C PHE A 457 -31.15 23.12 -4.32
N LYS A 458 -31.73 24.34 -4.35
CA LYS A 458 -31.10 25.54 -3.77
C LYS A 458 -30.91 25.43 -2.26
N ASN A 459 -31.92 24.91 -1.56
CA ASN A 459 -31.89 24.77 -0.11
C ASN A 459 -30.79 23.79 0.35
N ILE A 460 -30.70 22.62 -0.29
CA ILE A 460 -29.65 21.66 0.07
C ILE A 460 -28.25 22.22 -0.28
N TYR A 461 -28.11 22.91 -1.42
CA TYR A 461 -26.85 23.55 -1.80
C TYR A 461 -26.37 24.56 -0.75
N SER A 462 -27.27 25.43 -0.28
CA SER A 462 -26.94 26.41 0.78
C SER A 462 -26.56 25.73 2.11
N LYS A 463 -27.29 24.67 2.51
CA LYS A 463 -26.95 23.90 3.71
C LYS A 463 -25.57 23.24 3.58
N MET A 464 -25.22 22.76 2.39
CA MET A 464 -23.91 22.16 2.13
C MET A 464 -22.77 23.19 2.21
N GLU A 465 -22.97 24.41 1.72
CA GLU A 465 -21.98 25.49 1.84
C GLU A 465 -21.76 25.93 3.30
N ASP A 466 -22.83 26.04 4.08
CA ASP A 466 -22.74 26.42 5.49
C ASP A 466 -21.92 25.40 6.31
N ILE A 467 -22.15 24.10 6.07
CA ILE A 467 -21.37 23.04 6.72
C ILE A 467 -19.92 23.06 6.25
N ASN A 468 -19.68 23.32 4.95
CA ASN A 468 -18.35 23.44 4.38
C ASN A 468 -17.53 24.57 5.03
N GLN A 469 -18.14 25.73 5.26
CA GLN A 469 -17.47 26.87 5.91
C GLN A 469 -17.15 26.62 7.39
N ARG A 470 -18.01 25.89 8.12
CA ARG A 470 -17.79 25.60 9.54
C ARG A 470 -16.77 24.47 9.79
N HIS A 471 -16.58 23.60 8.81
CA HIS A 471 -15.72 22.42 8.94
C HIS A 471 -14.91 22.13 7.67
N PRO A 472 -14.00 23.03 7.25
CA PRO A 472 -13.28 22.91 5.97
C PRO A 472 -12.39 21.65 5.89
N ASP A 473 -11.86 21.19 7.03
CA ASP A 473 -11.01 19.99 7.12
C ASP A 473 -11.81 18.71 7.43
N SER A 474 -13.14 18.79 7.52
CA SER A 474 -13.92 17.62 7.90
C SER A 474 -14.06 16.64 6.74
N LEU A 475 -14.08 15.35 7.12
CA LEU A 475 -14.48 14.17 6.33
C LEU A 475 -15.60 14.43 5.30
N PHE A 476 -16.50 15.33 5.68
CA PHE A 476 -17.57 15.91 4.90
C PHE A 476 -17.19 16.38 3.50
N PHE A 477 -15.99 16.96 3.31
CA PHE A 477 -15.63 17.66 2.09
C PHE A 477 -15.42 16.73 0.89
N LEU A 478 -14.75 15.58 1.05
CA LEU A 478 -14.45 14.72 -0.11
C LEU A 478 -15.60 13.77 -0.48
N GLU A 479 -16.35 13.24 0.48
CA GLU A 479 -17.52 12.42 0.12
C GLU A 479 -18.68 13.27 -0.46
N ASN A 480 -18.78 14.55 -0.06
CA ASN A 480 -19.88 15.43 -0.47
C ASN A 480 -19.52 16.53 -1.49
N THR A 481 -18.25 16.75 -1.82
CA THR A 481 -17.91 17.67 -2.94
C THR A 481 -18.50 17.19 -4.26
N LEU A 482 -18.67 15.88 -4.43
CA LEU A 482 -19.14 15.30 -5.68
C LEU A 482 -20.67 15.28 -5.78
N ILE A 483 -21.38 15.06 -4.67
CA ILE A 483 -22.84 15.29 -4.65
C ILE A 483 -23.14 16.80 -4.83
N LYS A 484 -22.28 17.69 -4.30
CA LYS A 484 -22.35 19.13 -4.55
C LYS A 484 -22.18 19.45 -6.04
N VAL A 485 -21.19 18.87 -6.72
CA VAL A 485 -21.01 19.03 -8.18
C VAL A 485 -22.25 18.56 -8.95
N TRP A 486 -22.83 17.41 -8.57
CA TRP A 486 -24.07 16.93 -9.18
C TRP A 486 -25.26 17.89 -8.94
N ILE A 487 -25.39 18.43 -7.72
CA ILE A 487 -26.38 19.47 -7.38
C ILE A 487 -26.14 20.75 -8.20
N GLU A 488 -24.89 21.18 -8.37
CA GLU A 488 -24.51 22.33 -9.22
C GLU A 488 -24.95 22.11 -10.67
N HIS A 489 -24.71 20.91 -11.22
CA HIS A 489 -25.18 20.53 -12.55
C HIS A 489 -26.71 20.63 -12.66
N LYS A 490 -27.46 20.11 -11.68
CA LYS A 490 -28.93 20.23 -11.68
C LYS A 490 -29.42 21.66 -11.59
N LEU A 491 -28.80 22.48 -10.74
CA LEU A 491 -29.10 23.90 -10.66
C LEU A 491 -28.82 24.64 -11.98
N SER A 492 -27.82 24.19 -12.75
CA SER A 492 -27.52 24.74 -14.07
C SER A 492 -28.55 24.35 -15.14
N ASP A 493 -29.10 23.14 -15.05
CA ASP A 493 -30.14 22.66 -15.98
C ASP A 493 -31.46 23.46 -15.83
N PHE A 494 -31.74 24.02 -14.64
CA PHE A 494 -32.88 24.92 -14.38
C PHE A 494 -32.68 26.39 -14.86
N LYS A 495 -31.58 26.71 -15.56
CA LYS A 495 -31.39 28.03 -16.19
C LYS A 495 -32.04 28.01 -17.59
N PRO A 496 -32.83 29.03 -17.96
CA PRO A 496 -33.46 29.03 -19.28
C PRO A 496 -32.39 29.06 -20.38
N ASN A 497 -32.49 28.12 -21.31
CA ASN A 497 -31.70 28.12 -22.55
C ASN A 497 -31.96 29.44 -23.29
N LYS A 498 -30.97 30.34 -23.34
CA LYS A 498 -30.96 31.49 -24.26
C LYS A 498 -30.75 31.03 -25.71
N LYS A 499 -31.60 30.15 -26.23
CA LYS A 499 -31.71 29.81 -27.66
C LYS A 499 -33.12 29.32 -27.96
N GLN A 500 -34.10 30.21 -27.82
CA GLN A 500 -35.40 30.11 -28.47
C GLN A 500 -36.08 31.49 -28.48
N THR A 501 -35.39 32.49 -29.01
CA THR A 501 -36.04 33.71 -29.49
C THR A 501 -35.41 34.07 -30.82
N LEU A 502 -36.27 34.11 -31.84
CA LEU A 502 -36.10 34.54 -33.24
C LEU A 502 -36.40 33.42 -34.24
N LYS A 503 -37.69 33.09 -34.35
CA LYS A 503 -38.40 32.92 -35.61
C LYS A 503 -39.88 33.09 -35.32
N GLY A 504 -40.43 34.24 -35.71
CA GLY A 504 -41.84 34.52 -35.55
C GLY A 504 -42.15 36.01 -35.41
N THR A 505 -41.82 36.81 -36.42
CA THR A 505 -42.63 37.97 -36.76
C THR A 505 -42.79 37.99 -38.27
N SER A 506 -44.05 37.83 -38.66
CA SER A 506 -44.70 38.18 -39.91
C SER A 506 -44.16 39.41 -40.61
#